data_AF-A0A0Q3ELM7-F1
#
_entry.id   AF-A0A0Q3ELM7-F1
#
_cell.length_a   1.000
_cell.length_b   1.000
_cell.length_c   1.000
_cell.angle_alpha   90.00
_cell.angle_beta   90.00
_cell.angle_gamma   90.00
#
_symmetry.space_group_name_H-M   'P 1'
#
loop_
_entity.id
_entity.type
_entity.pdbx_description
1 polymer ?
#
loop_
_entity_poly.entity_id
_entity_poly.type
_entity_poly.pdbx_seq_one_letter_code
_entity_poly.pdbx_strand_id
1 'polypeptide(L)'
;MICTKAKALREAAREVWNLPMESSLRYSGKDWVLILLSQVNHDNRTKLLFLRWRAWHLRNNIIFGKGNPPEPDRKGMKTILPSITTKDPVPTALLSNWTPPALGKAKLNVDASFSPGNGLEHRPPCSNAQEAEAVACLEGLKIAIHRCSLPLVIESDCSQVICALRSGSISRLAIHATLCDIRRAFSCPATS
;
A
#
# COMPACT_ATOMS: atom_id res chain seq x y z
N MET A 1 -18.90 2.72 -3.26
CA MET A 1 -17.91 1.96 -4.06
C MET A 1 -18.70 1.05 -5.01
N ILE A 2 -18.58 1.24 -6.33
CA ILE A 2 -19.41 0.57 -7.36
C ILE A 2 -18.79 -0.77 -7.84
N CYS A 3 -17.58 -1.12 -7.38
CA CYS A 3 -16.91 -2.36 -7.79
C CYS A 3 -17.61 -3.61 -7.25
N THR A 4 -18.25 -4.38 -8.14
CA THR A 4 -18.97 -5.62 -7.82
C THR A 4 -18.05 -6.70 -7.24
N LYS A 5 -16.83 -6.85 -7.78
CA LYS A 5 -15.83 -7.81 -7.30
C LYS A 5 -15.37 -7.51 -5.86
N ALA A 6 -15.12 -6.23 -5.56
CA ALA A 6 -14.73 -5.82 -4.21
C ALA A 6 -15.89 -5.98 -3.22
N LYS A 7 -17.13 -5.79 -3.65
CA LYS A 7 -18.33 -6.06 -2.85
C LYS A 7 -18.47 -7.55 -2.54
N ALA A 8 -18.40 -8.40 -3.56
CA ALA A 8 -18.47 -9.86 -3.40
C ALA A 8 -17.37 -10.40 -2.47
N LEU A 9 -16.15 -9.87 -2.56
CA LEU A 9 -15.06 -10.22 -1.63
C LEU A 9 -15.42 -9.90 -0.17
N ARG A 10 -16.06 -8.76 0.09
CA ARG A 10 -16.49 -8.38 1.45
C ARG A 10 -17.67 -9.22 1.92
N GLU A 11 -18.62 -9.51 1.03
CA GLU A 11 -19.77 -10.38 1.35
C GLU A 11 -19.29 -11.78 1.76
N ALA A 12 -18.39 -12.40 0.98
CA ALA A 12 -17.79 -13.68 1.34
C ALA A 12 -17.01 -13.60 2.66
N ALA A 13 -16.25 -12.52 2.88
CA ALA A 13 -15.52 -12.35 4.14
C ALA A 13 -16.44 -12.19 5.36
N ARG A 14 -17.65 -11.66 5.19
CA ARG A 14 -18.63 -11.49 6.28
C ARG A 14 -19.19 -12.81 6.81
N GLU A 15 -19.09 -13.90 6.05
CA GLU A 15 -19.50 -15.23 6.52
C GLU A 15 -18.68 -15.67 7.75
N VAL A 16 -17.44 -15.17 7.87
CA VAL A 16 -16.49 -15.59 8.92
C VAL A 16 -16.03 -14.40 9.78
N TRP A 17 -16.06 -13.18 9.24
CA TRP A 17 -15.56 -11.98 9.92
C TRP A 17 -16.66 -10.98 10.26
N ASN A 18 -16.66 -10.49 11.50
CA ASN A 18 -17.55 -9.43 11.95
C ASN A 18 -17.09 -8.03 11.48
N LEU A 19 -17.30 -7.76 10.19
CA LEU A 19 -16.90 -6.50 9.55
C LEU A 19 -17.91 -5.37 9.79
N PRO A 20 -17.48 -4.09 9.84
CA PRO A 20 -18.38 -2.93 9.92
C PRO A 20 -19.41 -2.91 8.79
N MET A 21 -20.55 -2.24 8.99
CA MET A 21 -21.62 -2.16 7.97
C MET A 21 -21.11 -1.59 6.63
N GLU A 22 -21.70 -2.04 5.52
CA GLU A 22 -21.30 -1.56 4.18
C GLU A 22 -21.45 -0.04 4.02
N SER A 23 -22.39 0.59 4.72
CA SER A 23 -22.56 2.05 4.76
C SER A 23 -21.29 2.76 5.24
N SER A 24 -20.64 2.23 6.27
CA SER A 24 -19.37 2.76 6.81
C SER A 24 -18.17 2.54 5.88
N LEU A 25 -18.29 1.61 4.91
CA LEU A 25 -17.23 1.34 3.93
C LEU A 25 -17.36 2.17 2.65
N ARG A 26 -18.34 3.08 2.59
CA ARG A 26 -18.51 4.00 1.48
C ARG A 26 -17.64 5.23 1.67
N TYR A 27 -17.29 5.85 0.55
CA TYR A 27 -16.65 7.15 0.55
C TYR A 27 -17.56 8.15 1.26
N SER A 28 -17.07 8.74 2.35
CA SER A 28 -17.79 9.74 3.15
C SER A 28 -17.08 11.10 3.16
N GLY A 29 -16.08 11.30 2.28
CA GLY A 29 -15.28 12.51 2.21
C GLY A 29 -13.78 12.26 2.32
N LYS A 30 -13.01 13.32 2.52
CA LYS A 30 -11.56 13.28 2.69
C LYS A 30 -11.19 12.43 3.91
N ASP A 31 -10.10 11.66 3.79
CA ASP A 31 -9.54 10.83 4.87
C ASP A 31 -10.50 9.78 5.46
N TRP A 32 -11.64 9.50 4.81
CA TRP A 32 -12.66 8.58 5.30
C TRP A 32 -12.11 7.20 5.70
N VAL A 33 -11.08 6.72 5.00
CA VAL A 33 -10.41 5.46 5.33
C VAL A 33 -9.68 5.54 6.66
N LEU A 34 -8.95 6.63 6.90
CA LEU A 34 -8.19 6.84 8.13
C LEU A 34 -9.13 7.02 9.32
N ILE A 35 -10.22 7.78 9.12
CA ILE A 35 -11.28 7.97 10.12
C ILE A 35 -11.95 6.62 10.44
N LEU A 36 -12.29 5.82 9.44
CA LEU A 36 -12.84 4.49 9.66
C LEU A 36 -11.87 3.60 10.45
N LEU A 37 -10.58 3.59 10.08
CA LEU A 37 -9.57 2.75 10.74
C LEU A 37 -9.28 3.19 12.19
N SER A 38 -9.50 4.47 12.54
CA SER A 38 -9.36 4.95 13.91
C SER A 38 -10.56 4.58 14.80
N GLN A 39 -11.75 4.42 14.21
CA GLN A 39 -12.98 4.10 14.93
C GLN A 39 -13.19 2.60 15.18
N VAL A 40 -12.57 1.73 14.37
CA VAL A 40 -12.68 0.27 14.54
C VAL A 40 -11.62 -0.29 15.49
N ASN A 41 -11.93 -1.43 16.11
CA ASN A 41 -10.98 -2.17 16.94
C ASN A 41 -9.78 -2.69 16.11
N HIS A 42 -8.70 -3.10 16.79
CA HIS A 42 -7.46 -3.53 16.16
C HIS A 42 -7.64 -4.71 15.18
N ASP A 43 -8.49 -5.67 15.55
CA ASP A 43 -8.77 -6.85 14.74
C ASP A 43 -9.47 -6.46 13.42
N ASN A 44 -10.52 -5.66 13.48
CA ASN A 44 -11.20 -5.13 12.30
C ASN A 44 -10.31 -4.21 11.48
N ARG A 45 -9.41 -3.45 12.11
CA ARG A 45 -8.41 -2.63 11.40
C ARG A 45 -7.53 -3.51 10.51
N THR A 46 -7.00 -4.60 11.04
CA THR A 46 -6.19 -5.57 10.28
C THR A 46 -7.00 -6.21 9.16
N LYS A 47 -8.21 -6.68 9.46
CA LYS A 47 -9.11 -7.29 8.45
C LYS A 47 -9.46 -6.33 7.31
N LEU A 48 -9.75 -5.07 7.62
CA LEU A 48 -10.06 -4.04 6.61
C LEU A 48 -8.85 -3.71 5.73
N LEU A 49 -7.66 -3.59 6.31
CA LEU A 49 -6.42 -3.40 5.56
C LEU A 49 -6.14 -4.61 4.65
N PHE A 50 -6.32 -5.83 5.17
CA PHE A 50 -6.18 -7.05 4.38
C PHE A 50 -7.18 -7.10 3.23
N LEU A 51 -8.46 -6.77 3.45
CA LEU A 51 -9.48 -6.74 2.40
C LEU A 51 -9.15 -5.73 1.31
N ARG A 52 -8.60 -4.55 1.67
CA ARG A 52 -8.17 -3.55 0.69
C ARG A 52 -7.00 -4.06 -0.15
N TRP A 53 -5.97 -4.61 0.51
CA TRP A 53 -4.86 -5.23 -0.19
C TRP A 53 -5.32 -6.37 -1.10
N ARG A 54 -6.24 -7.20 -0.63
CA ARG A 54 -6.76 -8.33 -1.40
C ARG A 54 -7.57 -7.89 -2.61
N ALA A 55 -8.37 -6.84 -2.48
CA ALA A 55 -9.11 -6.25 -3.60
C ALA A 55 -8.14 -5.65 -4.64
N TRP A 56 -7.08 -4.97 -4.21
CA TRP A 56 -6.01 -4.47 -5.08
C TRP A 56 -5.27 -5.62 -5.78
N HIS A 57 -4.90 -6.68 -5.06
CA HIS A 57 -4.21 -7.84 -5.60
C HIS A 57 -5.06 -8.55 -6.67
N LEU A 58 -6.35 -8.75 -6.39
CA LEU A 58 -7.27 -9.34 -7.37
C LEU A 58 -7.39 -8.48 -8.62
N ARG A 59 -7.47 -7.15 -8.48
CA ARG A 59 -7.45 -6.22 -9.62
C ARG A 59 -6.16 -6.37 -10.42
N ASN A 60 -5.00 -6.39 -9.77
CA ASN A 60 -3.71 -6.51 -10.45
C ASN A 60 -3.58 -7.85 -11.18
N ASN A 61 -4.05 -8.94 -10.58
CA ASN A 61 -4.09 -10.23 -11.26
C ASN A 61 -4.97 -10.19 -12.52
N ILE A 62 -6.09 -9.45 -12.51
CA ILE A 62 -6.93 -9.30 -13.70
C ILE A 62 -6.25 -8.45 -14.78
N ILE A 63 -5.54 -7.39 -14.39
CA ILE A 63 -4.90 -6.45 -15.35
C ILE A 63 -3.61 -7.03 -15.93
N PHE A 64 -2.78 -7.68 -15.10
CA PHE A 64 -1.42 -8.08 -15.45
C PHE A 64 -1.22 -9.60 -15.50
N GLY A 65 -2.15 -10.38 -14.93
CA GLY A 65 -2.16 -11.84 -15.07
C GLY A 65 -2.65 -12.20 -16.46
N LYS A 66 -1.71 -12.59 -17.33
CA LYS A 66 -1.96 -13.02 -18.71
C LYS A 66 -3.00 -14.16 -18.76
N GLY A 67 -4.29 -13.84 -18.88
CA GLY A 67 -5.39 -14.71 -19.34
C GLY A 67 -5.64 -16.05 -18.63
N ASN A 68 -4.76 -16.50 -17.74
CA ASN A 68 -4.92 -17.76 -17.03
C ASN A 68 -5.89 -17.55 -15.87
N PRO A 69 -6.82 -18.51 -15.64
CA PRO A 69 -7.75 -18.45 -14.53
C PRO A 69 -6.97 -18.25 -13.23
N PRO A 70 -7.51 -17.46 -12.28
CA PRO A 70 -6.81 -17.20 -11.03
C PRO A 70 -6.51 -18.54 -10.36
N GLU A 71 -5.23 -18.89 -10.24
CA GLU A 71 -4.84 -20.01 -9.38
C GLU A 71 -5.46 -19.77 -7.99
N PRO A 72 -6.02 -20.80 -7.35
CA PRO A 72 -6.55 -20.68 -6.01
C PRO A 72 -5.42 -20.17 -5.11
N ASP A 73 -5.64 -18.98 -4.56
CA ASP A 73 -4.64 -18.23 -3.82
C ASP A 73 -4.19 -18.99 -2.57
N ARG A 74 -3.03 -19.64 -2.70
CA ARG A 74 -2.34 -20.31 -1.59
C ARG A 74 -1.67 -19.32 -0.63
N LYS A 75 -1.60 -18.01 -0.96
CA LYS A 75 -0.78 -17.01 -0.26
C LYS A 75 -1.55 -16.14 0.74
N GLY A 76 -2.82 -16.42 1.02
CA GLY A 76 -3.56 -15.66 2.04
C GLY A 76 -4.88 -16.25 2.55
N MET A 77 -5.41 -17.33 1.97
CA MET A 77 -6.73 -17.89 2.35
C MET A 77 -6.71 -19.12 3.27
N LYS A 78 -5.55 -19.58 3.75
CA LYS A 78 -5.51 -20.76 4.66
C LYS A 78 -6.21 -20.54 6.01
N THR A 79 -6.65 -19.32 6.34
CA THR A 79 -7.25 -18.99 7.64
C THR A 79 -8.75 -18.69 7.59
N ILE A 80 -9.42 -18.82 6.42
CA ILE A 80 -10.85 -18.45 6.30
C ILE A 80 -11.81 -19.66 6.39
N LEU A 81 -11.32 -20.90 6.41
CA LEU A 81 -12.18 -22.08 6.60
C LEU A 81 -11.81 -22.83 7.90
N PRO A 82 -12.78 -23.18 8.77
CA PRO A 82 -12.51 -24.06 9.91
C PRO A 82 -12.15 -25.46 9.40
N SER A 83 -10.97 -25.91 9.82
CA SER A 83 -10.26 -27.17 9.56
C SER A 83 -11.07 -28.40 9.15
N ILE A 84 -10.63 -29.07 8.06
CA ILE A 84 -10.59 -30.54 7.98
C ILE A 84 -9.26 -30.99 7.31
N THR A 85 -8.56 -31.85 8.03
CA THR A 85 -7.52 -32.84 7.66
C THR A 85 -6.06 -32.45 7.35
N THR A 86 -5.23 -32.93 8.30
CA THR A 86 -3.98 -33.71 8.18
C THR A 86 -2.72 -33.02 7.69
N LYS A 87 -1.82 -32.84 8.68
CA LYS A 87 -0.37 -33.10 8.64
C LYS A 87 0.23 -33.23 7.24
N ASP A 88 0.79 -32.13 6.77
CA ASP A 88 2.04 -32.13 6.02
C ASP A 88 2.78 -30.82 6.35
N PRO A 89 4.11 -30.84 6.60
CA PRO A 89 4.88 -29.62 6.73
C PRO A 89 4.78 -28.85 5.41
N VAL A 90 4.30 -27.61 5.49
CA VAL A 90 4.20 -26.72 4.32
C VAL A 90 5.60 -26.61 3.68
N PRO A 91 5.77 -26.97 2.40
CA PRO A 91 7.04 -26.73 1.71
C PRO A 91 7.31 -25.23 1.68
N THR A 92 8.45 -24.83 2.26
CA THR A 92 8.99 -23.47 2.41
C THR A 92 9.17 -22.70 1.07
N ALA A 93 8.75 -23.24 -0.07
CA ALA A 93 9.12 -22.77 -1.40
C ALA A 93 8.22 -21.67 -2.02
N LEU A 94 7.15 -21.19 -1.36
CA LEU A 94 6.24 -20.16 -1.93
C LEU A 94 6.34 -18.76 -1.27
N LEU A 95 7.32 -18.55 -0.39
CA LEU A 95 7.67 -17.26 0.22
C LEU A 95 8.76 -16.50 -0.56
N SER A 96 9.14 -16.94 -1.76
CA SER A 96 10.47 -16.68 -2.34
C SER A 96 10.89 -15.22 -2.60
N ASN A 97 9.98 -14.23 -2.57
CA ASN A 97 10.32 -12.88 -3.06
C ASN A 97 10.11 -11.75 -2.04
N TRP A 98 9.54 -12.01 -0.87
CA TRP A 98 9.41 -10.98 0.16
C TRP A 98 10.21 -11.39 1.39
N THR A 99 11.24 -10.61 1.68
CA THR A 99 11.98 -10.70 2.93
C THR A 99 11.56 -9.53 3.83
N PRO A 100 11.31 -9.78 5.12
CA PRO A 100 11.07 -8.69 6.06
C PRO A 100 12.31 -7.79 6.09
N PRO A 101 12.14 -6.48 6.35
CA PRO A 101 13.28 -5.61 6.60
C PRO A 101 14.12 -6.16 7.74
N ALA A 102 15.43 -5.93 7.69
CA ALA A 102 16.36 -6.34 8.74
C ALA A 102 15.87 -5.85 10.11
N LEU A 103 16.20 -6.60 11.17
CA LEU A 103 15.85 -6.23 12.54
C LEU A 103 16.30 -4.79 12.84
N GLY A 104 15.43 -4.02 13.49
CA GLY A 104 15.67 -2.61 13.76
C GLY A 104 15.44 -1.68 12.57
N LYS A 105 14.90 -2.16 11.44
CA LYS A 105 14.49 -1.32 10.30
C LYS A 105 13.00 -1.46 10.01
N ALA A 106 12.39 -0.39 9.55
CA ALA A 106 11.03 -0.39 9.04
C ALA A 106 11.02 -0.19 7.52
N LYS A 107 10.13 -0.87 6.80
CA LYS A 107 10.00 -0.75 5.35
C LYS A 107 8.82 0.16 5.02
N LEU A 108 9.07 1.18 4.21
CA LEU A 108 8.06 2.09 3.69
C LEU A 108 7.88 1.80 2.19
N ASN A 109 6.74 1.23 1.81
CA ASN A 109 6.37 1.08 0.40
C ASN A 109 5.56 2.29 -0.05
N VAL A 110 5.96 2.94 -1.13
CA VAL A 110 5.27 4.09 -1.71
C VAL A 110 4.83 3.78 -3.14
N ASP A 111 3.66 4.29 -3.50
CA ASP A 111 3.03 4.06 -4.80
C ASP A 111 2.14 5.26 -5.13
N ALA A 112 2.04 5.63 -6.41
CA ALA A 112 1.17 6.69 -6.88
C ALA A 112 0.33 6.25 -8.08
N SER A 113 -0.88 6.79 -8.15
CA SER A 113 -1.69 6.71 -9.37
C SER A 113 -1.71 8.06 -10.07
N PHE A 114 -1.48 8.07 -11.38
CA PHE A 114 -1.58 9.27 -12.20
C PHE A 114 -2.64 9.10 -13.29
N SER A 115 -3.52 10.09 -13.41
CA SER A 115 -4.50 10.22 -14.50
C SER A 115 -4.33 11.58 -15.17
N PRO A 116 -4.05 11.64 -16.49
CA PRO A 116 -4.06 12.90 -17.23
C PRO A 116 -5.48 13.46 -17.29
N GLY A 117 -5.67 14.70 -16.83
CA GLY A 117 -6.97 15.38 -16.82
C GLY A 117 -7.63 15.40 -15.43
N ASN A 118 -8.09 16.60 -15.04
CA ASN A 118 -8.75 16.99 -13.79
C ASN A 118 -8.43 16.07 -12.61
N GLY A 119 -7.29 16.37 -11.97
CA GLY A 119 -6.87 15.74 -10.74
C GLY A 119 -8.01 15.73 -9.72
N LEU A 120 -8.15 14.61 -9.01
CA LEU A 120 -8.92 14.56 -7.78
C LEU A 120 -8.52 15.78 -6.94
N GLU A 121 -9.51 16.62 -6.61
CA GLU A 121 -9.34 17.89 -5.89
C GLU A 121 -8.31 17.79 -4.77
N HIS A 122 -7.45 18.81 -4.67
CA HIS A 122 -6.49 19.11 -3.58
C HIS A 122 -5.05 18.57 -3.62
N ARG A 123 -4.50 18.18 -4.77
CA ARG A 123 -3.02 18.07 -4.92
C ARG A 123 -2.54 19.00 -6.04
N PRO A 124 -1.33 19.62 -5.95
CA PRO A 124 -0.73 20.25 -7.12
C PRO A 124 -0.81 19.25 -8.29
N PRO A 125 -1.32 19.67 -9.46
CA PRO A 125 -1.47 18.77 -10.59
C PRO A 125 -0.09 18.23 -10.94
N CYS A 126 0.14 16.95 -10.66
CA CYS A 126 1.34 16.28 -11.12
C CYS A 126 1.29 16.29 -12.65
N SER A 127 2.38 16.70 -13.29
CA SER A 127 2.44 16.83 -14.75
C SER A 127 2.58 15.46 -15.42
N ASN A 128 3.04 14.45 -14.68
CA ASN A 128 3.26 13.10 -15.16
C ASN A 128 3.26 12.09 -13.99
N ALA A 129 3.30 10.79 -14.34
CA ALA A 129 3.35 9.70 -13.37
C ALA A 129 4.60 9.76 -12.48
N GLN A 130 5.76 10.15 -13.04
CA GLN A 130 7.01 10.25 -12.28
C GLN A 130 6.92 11.31 -11.16
N GLU A 131 6.27 12.44 -11.43
CA GLU A 131 6.02 13.46 -10.41
C GLU A 131 5.07 12.92 -9.33
N ALA A 132 3.99 12.24 -9.72
CA ALA A 132 3.08 11.62 -8.76
C ALA A 132 3.80 10.64 -7.82
N GLU A 133 4.69 9.80 -8.36
CA GLU A 133 5.54 8.87 -7.60
C GLU A 133 6.48 9.60 -6.64
N ALA A 134 7.16 10.65 -7.10
CA ALA A 134 8.06 11.44 -6.27
C ALA A 134 7.31 12.12 -5.11
N VAL A 135 6.12 12.70 -5.37
CA VAL A 135 5.33 13.33 -4.30
C VAL A 135 4.77 12.26 -3.35
N ALA A 136 4.35 11.08 -3.83
CA ALA A 136 3.96 9.97 -2.95
C ALA A 136 5.12 9.53 -2.05
N CYS A 137 6.34 9.46 -2.60
CA CYS A 137 7.55 9.19 -1.84
C CYS A 137 7.80 10.25 -0.75
N LEU A 138 7.71 11.54 -1.07
CA LEU A 138 7.92 12.63 -0.12
C LEU A 138 6.89 12.61 1.02
N GLU A 139 5.60 12.52 0.69
CA GLU A 139 4.54 12.52 1.70
C GLU A 139 4.59 11.27 2.57
N GLY A 140 4.86 10.10 1.97
CA GLY A 140 5.10 8.87 2.71
C GLY A 140 6.26 9.01 3.70
N LEU A 141 7.36 9.64 3.28
CA LEU A 141 8.52 9.87 4.14
C LEU A 141 8.24 10.85 5.28
N LYS A 142 7.59 11.99 5.00
CA LYS A 142 7.19 12.96 6.03
C LYS A 142 6.35 12.29 7.12
N ILE A 143 5.36 11.48 6.72
CA ILE A 143 4.51 10.75 7.67
C ILE A 143 5.33 9.72 8.44
N ALA A 144 6.19 8.95 7.76
CA ALA A 144 6.95 7.88 8.37
C ALA A 144 7.95 8.40 9.42
N ILE A 145 8.65 9.51 9.14
CA ILE A 145 9.60 10.13 10.10
C ILE A 145 8.90 10.54 11.40
N HIS A 146 7.69 11.08 11.32
CA HIS A 146 6.91 11.46 12.51
C HIS A 146 6.30 10.27 13.27
N ARG A 147 6.25 9.08 12.67
CA ARG A 147 5.53 7.92 13.20
C ARG A 147 6.45 6.74 13.52
N CYS A 148 7.69 6.78 13.07
CA CYS A 148 8.63 5.67 13.18
C CYS A 148 10.01 6.19 13.56
N SER A 149 10.54 5.69 14.68
CA SER A 149 11.89 5.98 15.16
C SER A 149 12.94 5.01 14.60
N LEU A 150 12.54 4.00 13.82
CA LEU A 150 13.45 3.03 13.23
C LEU A 150 13.98 3.56 11.88
N PRO A 151 15.24 3.25 11.53
CA PRO A 151 15.76 3.43 10.19
C PRO A 151 14.81 2.90 9.11
N LEU A 152 14.46 3.76 8.16
CA LEU A 152 13.50 3.46 7.09
C LEU A 152 14.19 2.90 5.85
N VAL A 153 13.60 1.85 5.27
CA VAL A 153 13.92 1.31 3.95
C VAL A 153 12.78 1.69 3.01
N ILE A 154 13.03 2.63 2.10
CA ILE A 154 12.03 3.04 1.10
C ILE A 154 12.04 2.06 -0.07
N GLU A 155 10.86 1.58 -0.44
CA GLU A 155 10.61 0.81 -1.65
C GLU A 155 9.67 1.60 -2.56
N SER A 156 10.08 1.75 -3.83
CA SER A 156 9.30 2.33 -4.92
C SER A 156 9.59 1.53 -6.17
N ASP A 157 8.57 1.30 -6.99
CA ASP A 157 8.69 0.67 -8.30
C ASP A 157 9.18 1.65 -9.40
N CYS A 158 9.28 2.95 -9.06
CA CYS A 158 9.84 3.96 -9.95
C CYS A 158 11.37 4.00 -9.87
N SER A 159 12.03 3.34 -10.82
CA SER A 159 13.51 3.29 -10.92
C SER A 159 14.16 4.68 -10.96
N GLN A 160 13.46 5.68 -11.50
CA GLN A 160 13.94 7.06 -11.59
C GLN A 160 13.93 7.77 -10.24
N VAL A 161 12.89 7.56 -9.41
CA VAL A 161 12.84 8.06 -8.03
C VAL A 161 13.97 7.42 -7.21
N ILE A 162 14.14 6.09 -7.32
CA ILE A 162 15.22 5.39 -6.63
C ILE A 162 16.61 5.89 -7.08
N CYS A 163 16.81 6.07 -8.38
CA CYS A 163 18.06 6.59 -8.93
C CYS A 163 18.37 8.00 -8.39
N ALA A 164 17.38 8.90 -8.39
CA ALA A 164 17.53 10.27 -7.91
C ALA A 164 17.80 10.37 -6.40
N LEU A 165 17.26 9.43 -5.60
CA LEU A 165 17.56 9.33 -4.18
C LEU A 165 19.01 8.85 -3.94
N ARG A 166 19.49 7.89 -4.74
CA ARG A 166 20.84 7.32 -4.60
C ARG A 166 21.95 8.21 -5.12
N SER A 167 21.73 8.88 -6.25
CA SER A 167 22.82 9.53 -6.99
C SER A 167 23.36 10.80 -6.34
N GLY A 168 22.63 11.42 -5.40
CA GLY A 168 22.99 12.74 -4.86
C GLY A 168 22.96 13.87 -5.91
N SER A 169 22.96 13.55 -7.21
CA SER A 169 22.96 14.49 -8.32
C SER A 169 21.55 14.96 -8.60
N ILE A 170 21.37 16.27 -8.40
CA ILE A 170 20.14 16.98 -8.63
C ILE A 170 20.14 17.36 -10.11
N SER A 171 19.72 16.44 -10.99
CA SER A 171 19.57 16.79 -12.41
C SER A 171 18.18 17.38 -12.68
N ARG A 172 18.06 18.12 -13.80
CA ARG A 172 16.95 18.98 -14.29
C ARG A 172 15.54 18.35 -14.41
N LEU A 173 15.14 17.48 -13.49
CA LEU A 173 13.84 16.82 -13.49
C LEU A 173 12.77 17.70 -12.84
N ALA A 174 11.53 17.64 -13.33
CA ALA A 174 10.37 18.36 -12.76
C ALA A 174 10.13 18.07 -11.27
N ILE A 175 10.73 16.99 -10.74
CA ILE A 175 10.66 16.54 -9.33
C ILE A 175 11.77 17.12 -8.43
N HIS A 176 12.59 18.04 -8.94
CA HIS A 176 13.74 18.60 -8.24
C HIS A 176 13.39 19.17 -6.85
N ALA A 177 12.34 19.99 -6.76
CA ALA A 177 11.92 20.59 -5.49
C ALA A 177 11.54 19.51 -4.47
N THR A 178 10.76 18.52 -4.92
CA THR A 178 10.33 17.36 -4.11
C THR A 178 11.53 16.54 -3.62
N LEU A 179 12.54 16.32 -4.46
CA LEU A 179 13.76 15.60 -4.07
C LEU A 179 14.61 16.37 -3.04
N CYS A 180 14.70 17.69 -3.17
CA CYS A 180 15.35 18.54 -2.16
C CYS A 180 14.62 18.45 -0.80
N ASP A 181 13.29 18.43 -0.81
CA ASP A 181 12.49 18.28 0.39
C ASP A 181 12.65 16.88 1.01
N ILE A 182 12.73 15.83 0.19
CA ILE A 182 13.03 14.47 0.66
C ILE A 182 14.39 14.43 1.37
N ARG A 183 15.43 15.02 0.76
CA ARG A 183 16.77 15.06 1.38
C ARG A 183 16.78 15.86 2.67
N ARG A 184 16.08 16.99 2.72
CA ARG A 184 15.94 17.77 3.95
C ARG A 184 15.26 16.95 5.06
N ALA A 185 14.25 16.15 4.71
CA ALA A 185 13.60 15.25 5.66
C ALA A 185 14.57 14.18 6.20
N PHE A 186 15.50 13.67 5.38
CA PHE A 186 16.56 12.76 5.84
C PHE A 186 17.63 13.44 6.71
N SER A 187 17.94 14.72 6.47
CA SER A 187 18.98 15.47 7.19
C SER A 187 18.51 16.10 8.51
N CYS A 188 17.20 16.18 8.74
CA CYS A 188 16.67 16.76 9.98
C CYS A 188 16.74 15.70 11.09
N PRO A 189 17.49 15.91 12.19
CA PRO A 189 17.44 15.00 13.33
C PRO A 189 16.01 14.97 13.86
N ALA A 190 15.50 13.76 14.09
CA ALA A 190 14.20 13.58 14.75
C ALA A 190 14.26 14.32 16.09
N THR A 191 13.52 15.41 16.21
CA THR A 191 13.38 16.15 17.46
C THR A 191 12.77 15.20 18.48
N SER A 192 13.56 14.93 19.52
CA SER A 192 13.21 14.14 20.72
C SER A 192 11.98 14.67 21.44
#